data_AF-A0A925WMI7-F1
#
_entry.id   AF-A0A925WMI7-F1
#
_cell.length_a   1.000
_cell.length_b   1.000
_cell.length_c   1.000
_cell.angle_alpha   90.00
_cell.angle_beta   90.00
_cell.angle_gamma   90.00
#
_symmetry.space_group_name_H-M   'P 1'
#
loop_
_entity.id
_entity.type
_entity.pdbx_description
1 polymer ?
#
loop_
_entity_poly.entity_id
_entity_poly.type
_entity_poly.pdbx_seq_one_letter_code
_entity_poly.pdbx_strand_id
1 'polypeptide(L)'
;IANTMICSENIATNTLLSVTGQGDAYAGAEAVTTFLTQLGLPYTFLTAPYEIPGVTPTPPTIPIRYPQTAADQRKAAPNVTNQMTVDEMGYLLASMYQCGFEDSGALLTRFPAGAYTPQECRKMLHVMANNNVDALLKAGVPEGITVAHKHGWVADTHANGGVFFTPGGDYVLVMLLHKPIWLEFEGESLPVFAEVSRTVYNWYNPGAPLAAIRAGLIPEANTCQYRDSPLTQDLTDPLWGQTAPAVRGDIIKVGVAP
;
A
#
# COMPACT_ATOMS: atom_id res chain seq x y z
N ILE A 1 0.85 -9.55 -9.80
CA ILE A 1 0.09 -8.83 -8.75
C ILE A 1 0.45 -9.32 -7.35
N ALA A 2 0.20 -10.58 -6.97
CA ALA A 2 0.51 -11.08 -5.62
C ALA A 2 2.00 -10.90 -5.23
N ASN A 3 2.96 -11.25 -6.09
CA ASN A 3 4.38 -11.01 -5.82
C ASN A 3 4.74 -9.53 -5.65
N THR A 4 4.09 -8.64 -6.40
CA THR A 4 4.26 -7.18 -6.25
C THR A 4 3.72 -6.70 -4.90
N MET A 5 2.50 -7.10 -4.56
CA MET A 5 1.77 -6.59 -3.39
C MET A 5 2.23 -7.23 -2.08
N ILE A 6 2.55 -8.52 -2.08
CA ILE A 6 2.88 -9.26 -0.86
C ILE A 6 4.38 -9.42 -0.73
N CYS A 7 5.05 -9.93 -1.77
CA CYS A 7 6.49 -10.20 -1.74
C CYS A 7 7.38 -8.98 -1.96
N SER A 8 6.78 -7.83 -2.31
CA SER A 8 7.51 -6.59 -2.60
C SER A 8 8.59 -6.75 -3.68
N GLU A 9 8.35 -7.61 -4.67
CA GLU A 9 9.37 -8.01 -5.64
C GLU A 9 9.51 -6.97 -6.78
N ASN A 10 10.70 -6.36 -6.90
CA ASN A 10 10.96 -5.35 -7.93
C ASN A 10 10.82 -5.90 -9.37
N ILE A 11 11.23 -7.15 -9.62
CA ILE A 11 11.11 -7.79 -10.93
C ILE A 11 9.64 -7.96 -11.33
N ALA A 12 8.81 -8.49 -10.42
CA ALA A 12 7.37 -8.62 -10.66
C ALA A 12 6.70 -7.25 -10.86
N THR A 13 7.17 -6.23 -10.12
CA THR A 13 6.69 -4.86 -10.26
C THR A 13 7.02 -4.29 -11.64
N ASN A 14 8.27 -4.40 -12.10
CA ASN A 14 8.67 -3.97 -13.44
C ASN A 14 7.98 -4.74 -14.56
N THR A 15 7.69 -6.02 -14.34
CA THR A 15 6.87 -6.83 -15.26
C THR A 15 5.45 -6.26 -15.37
N LEU A 16 4.84 -5.89 -14.23
CA LEU A 16 3.52 -5.26 -14.22
C LEU A 16 3.54 -3.88 -14.90
N LEU A 17 4.57 -3.08 -14.67
CA LEU A 17 4.77 -1.80 -15.38
C LEU A 17 4.87 -2.03 -16.89
N SER A 18 5.64 -3.01 -17.33
CA SER A 18 5.75 -3.35 -18.75
C SER A 18 4.39 -3.75 -19.34
N VAL A 19 3.58 -4.55 -18.64
CA VAL A 19 2.21 -4.87 -19.09
C VAL A 19 1.35 -3.60 -19.21
N THR A 20 1.37 -2.73 -18.20
CA THR A 20 0.64 -1.45 -18.21
C THR A 20 1.09 -0.53 -19.35
N GLY A 21 2.38 -0.53 -19.67
CA GLY A 21 2.97 0.27 -20.75
C GLY A 21 3.08 -0.46 -22.09
N GLN A 22 2.29 -1.51 -22.32
CA GLN A 22 2.25 -2.25 -23.60
C GLN A 22 3.62 -2.77 -24.07
N GLY A 23 4.43 -3.27 -23.13
CA GLY A 23 5.79 -3.76 -23.33
C GLY A 23 6.87 -2.82 -22.79
N ASP A 24 6.55 -1.56 -22.48
CA ASP A 24 7.50 -0.56 -22.02
C ASP A 24 7.27 -0.20 -20.53
N ALA A 25 8.24 -0.55 -19.66
CA ALA A 25 8.13 -0.29 -18.23
C ALA A 25 8.22 1.21 -17.86
N TYR A 26 8.90 2.04 -18.65
CA TYR A 26 8.92 3.50 -18.42
C TYR A 26 7.57 4.12 -18.77
N ALA A 27 6.98 3.71 -19.90
CA ALA A 27 5.61 4.10 -20.24
C ALA A 27 4.60 3.61 -19.19
N GLY A 28 4.81 2.41 -18.64
CA GLY A 28 4.03 1.88 -17.52
C GLY A 28 4.12 2.72 -16.25
N ALA A 29 5.33 3.14 -15.86
CA ALA A 29 5.54 4.04 -14.73
C ALA A 29 4.80 5.37 -14.96
N GLU A 30 4.99 5.98 -16.12
CA GLU A 30 4.29 7.22 -16.50
C GLU A 30 2.76 7.08 -16.49
N ALA A 31 2.23 5.92 -16.88
CA ALA A 31 0.81 5.61 -16.80
C ALA A 31 0.32 5.53 -15.34
N VAL A 32 1.12 4.97 -14.42
CA VAL A 32 0.83 4.99 -12.97
C VAL A 32 0.76 6.43 -12.44
N THR A 33 1.73 7.27 -12.80
CA THR A 33 1.72 8.69 -12.40
C THR A 33 0.52 9.45 -12.96
N THR A 34 0.13 9.14 -14.20
CA THR A 34 -1.06 9.73 -14.85
C THR A 34 -2.34 9.31 -14.14
N PHE A 35 -2.45 8.03 -13.78
CA PHE A 35 -3.56 7.50 -12.98
C PHE A 35 -3.68 8.22 -11.62
N LEU A 36 -2.56 8.34 -10.88
CA LEU A 36 -2.54 9.01 -9.58
C LEU A 36 -2.91 10.49 -9.71
N THR A 37 -2.40 11.18 -10.73
CA THR A 37 -2.76 12.57 -11.03
C THR A 37 -4.25 12.72 -11.33
N GLN A 38 -4.84 11.83 -12.15
CA GLN A 38 -6.28 11.85 -12.47
C GLN A 38 -7.13 11.60 -11.22
N LEU A 39 -6.67 10.72 -10.32
CA LEU A 39 -7.31 10.48 -9.03
C LEU A 39 -7.22 11.70 -8.08
N GLY A 40 -6.37 12.68 -8.40
CA GLY A 40 -6.17 13.90 -7.61
C GLY A 40 -5.01 13.81 -6.63
N LEU A 41 -4.03 12.94 -6.89
CA LEU A 41 -2.87 12.67 -6.05
C LEU A 41 -1.56 13.10 -6.76
N PRO A 42 -1.37 14.39 -7.06
CA PRO A 42 -0.24 14.86 -7.87
C PRO A 42 1.13 14.77 -7.19
N TYR A 43 1.21 14.54 -5.87
CA TYR A 43 2.48 14.46 -5.14
C TYR A 43 2.97 13.02 -4.90
N THR A 44 2.23 12.03 -5.41
CA THR A 44 2.56 10.61 -5.39
C THR A 44 2.76 10.16 -6.82
N PHE A 45 3.96 9.68 -7.14
CA PHE A 45 4.35 9.37 -8.51
C PHE A 45 5.41 8.28 -8.60
N LEU A 46 5.41 7.62 -9.75
CA LEU A 46 6.43 6.69 -10.20
C LEU A 46 6.73 7.00 -11.65
N THR A 47 7.90 7.55 -11.97
CA THR A 47 8.25 8.01 -13.32
C THR A 47 9.39 7.21 -13.96
N ALA A 48 9.89 6.19 -13.24
CA ALA A 48 10.83 5.20 -13.75
C ALA A 48 10.56 3.81 -13.14
N PRO A 49 10.99 2.71 -13.80
CA PRO A 49 10.96 1.37 -13.23
C PRO A 49 11.81 1.24 -11.96
N TYR A 50 11.54 0.22 -11.15
CA TYR A 50 12.33 -0.10 -9.97
C TYR A 50 13.73 -0.58 -10.36
N GLU A 51 14.73 -0.19 -9.58
CA GLU A 51 16.07 -0.71 -9.72
C GLU A 51 16.12 -2.20 -9.32
N ILE A 52 16.81 -3.01 -10.11
CA ILE A 52 17.06 -4.42 -9.80
C ILE A 52 18.52 -4.56 -9.41
N PRO A 53 18.84 -4.96 -8.15
CA PRO A 53 20.22 -5.14 -7.71
C PRO A 53 21.01 -6.07 -8.64
N GLY A 54 22.21 -5.65 -9.04
CA GLY A 54 23.09 -6.42 -9.92
C GLY A 54 22.69 -6.42 -11.41
N VAL A 55 21.63 -5.70 -11.80
CA VAL A 55 21.22 -5.55 -13.21
C VAL A 55 21.48 -4.12 -13.66
N THR A 56 22.10 -3.97 -14.83
CA THR A 56 22.28 -2.64 -15.44
C THR A 56 20.93 -2.11 -15.91
N PRO A 57 20.49 -0.91 -15.47
CA PRO A 57 19.24 -0.32 -15.94
C PRO A 57 19.28 -0.10 -17.45
N THR A 58 18.18 -0.44 -18.13
CA THR A 58 18.01 -0.06 -19.53
C THR A 58 17.87 1.46 -19.64
N PRO A 59 18.45 2.11 -20.66
CA PRO A 59 18.23 3.54 -20.88
C PRO A 59 16.73 3.88 -20.99
N PRO A 60 16.29 5.05 -20.50
CA PRO A 60 14.90 5.47 -20.63
C PRO A 60 14.46 5.52 -22.10
N THR A 61 13.33 4.89 -22.40
CA THR A 61 12.69 4.89 -23.73
C THR A 61 11.86 6.15 -23.98
N ILE A 62 11.48 6.86 -22.92
CA ILE A 62 10.76 8.13 -22.94
C ILE A 62 11.44 9.15 -22.00
N PRO A 63 11.22 10.47 -22.18
CA PRO A 63 11.69 11.48 -21.24
C PRO A 63 11.09 11.27 -19.84
N ILE A 64 11.94 11.21 -18.82
CA ILE A 64 11.51 11.07 -17.42
C ILE A 64 10.98 12.41 -16.92
N ARG A 65 9.76 12.40 -16.36
CA ARG A 65 9.22 13.54 -15.60
C ARG A 65 9.73 13.50 -14.16
N TYR A 66 9.99 14.69 -13.62
CA TYR A 66 10.38 14.88 -12.21
C TYR A 66 9.36 15.82 -11.54
N PRO A 67 8.15 15.33 -11.21
CA PRO A 67 7.15 16.13 -10.51
C PRO A 67 7.74 16.74 -9.24
N GLN A 68 7.35 17.99 -8.98
CA GLN A 68 7.81 18.72 -7.79
C GLN A 68 6.74 18.65 -6.71
N THR A 69 7.14 18.51 -5.46
CA THR A 69 6.25 18.51 -4.30
C THR A 69 6.65 19.63 -3.34
N ALA A 70 5.72 20.06 -2.48
CA ALA A 70 6.01 21.02 -1.42
C ALA A 70 6.66 20.37 -0.18
N ALA A 71 6.83 19.04 -0.17
CA ALA A 71 7.43 18.32 0.94
C ALA A 71 8.94 18.64 1.05
N ASP A 72 9.45 18.64 2.29
CA ASP A 72 10.87 18.88 2.55
C ASP A 72 11.72 17.71 2.03
N GLN A 73 12.22 17.85 0.80
CA GLN A 73 13.03 16.86 0.10
C GLN A 73 14.35 16.54 0.83
N ARG A 74 14.82 17.41 1.74
CA ARG A 74 16.06 17.16 2.50
C ARG A 74 15.83 16.23 3.68
N LYS A 75 14.64 16.29 4.29
CA LYS A 75 14.31 15.47 5.46
C LYS A 75 14.07 14.00 5.12
N ALA A 76 13.50 13.72 3.96
CA ALA A 76 13.17 12.36 3.52
C ALA A 76 14.14 11.80 2.48
N ALA A 77 15.02 12.64 1.91
CA ALA A 77 15.95 12.29 0.83
C ALA A 77 15.35 11.34 -0.25
N PRO A 78 14.15 11.65 -0.78
CA PRO A 78 13.39 10.67 -1.54
C PRO A 78 14.02 10.41 -2.92
N ASN A 79 13.73 9.25 -3.50
CA ASN A 79 14.10 8.96 -4.88
C ASN A 79 13.43 9.98 -5.82
N VAL A 80 14.19 10.54 -6.77
CA VAL A 80 13.69 11.60 -7.67
C VAL A 80 12.60 11.15 -8.65
N THR A 81 12.41 9.85 -8.82
CA THR A 81 11.41 9.23 -9.72
C THR A 81 10.36 8.38 -9.01
N ASN A 82 10.45 8.19 -7.70
CA ASN A 82 9.53 7.36 -6.94
C ASN A 82 9.26 8.01 -5.58
N GLN A 83 8.13 8.70 -5.47
CA GLN A 83 7.75 9.44 -4.27
C GLN A 83 6.28 9.24 -3.94
N MET A 84 5.97 9.38 -2.66
CA MET A 84 4.60 9.40 -2.14
C MET A 84 4.53 10.40 -0.98
N THR A 85 3.31 10.86 -0.68
CA THR A 85 3.02 11.54 0.58
C THR A 85 2.08 10.68 1.42
N VAL A 86 2.22 10.76 2.75
CA VAL A 86 1.40 9.99 3.68
C VAL A 86 -0.09 10.29 3.47
N ASP A 87 -0.43 11.57 3.28
CA ASP A 87 -1.80 12.04 3.05
C ASP A 87 -2.39 11.42 1.78
N GLU A 88 -1.71 11.54 0.63
CA GLU A 88 -2.22 11.03 -0.64
C GLU A 88 -2.28 9.50 -0.69
N MET A 89 -1.34 8.81 -0.04
CA MET A 89 -1.43 7.36 0.12
C MET A 89 -2.65 6.99 0.99
N GLY A 90 -2.94 7.76 2.04
CA GLY A 90 -4.16 7.62 2.83
C GLY A 90 -5.42 7.79 1.97
N TYR A 91 -5.45 8.79 1.10
CA TYR A 91 -6.54 9.00 0.13
C TYR A 91 -6.67 7.86 -0.89
N LEU A 92 -5.56 7.30 -1.38
CA LEU A 92 -5.57 6.16 -2.29
C LEU A 92 -6.19 4.91 -1.62
N LEU A 93 -5.75 4.59 -0.41
CA LEU A 93 -6.29 3.48 0.38
C LEU A 93 -7.78 3.68 0.69
N ALA A 94 -8.18 4.88 1.09
CA ALA A 94 -9.59 5.22 1.33
C ALA A 94 -10.42 5.09 0.04
N SER A 95 -9.88 5.52 -1.10
CA SER A 95 -10.57 5.41 -2.40
C SER A 95 -10.80 3.95 -2.79
N MET A 96 -9.86 3.05 -2.51
CA MET A 96 -10.04 1.61 -2.72
C MET A 96 -11.12 1.04 -1.80
N TYR A 97 -11.15 1.44 -0.52
CA TYR A 97 -12.19 1.00 0.41
C TYR A 97 -13.58 1.47 -0.01
N GLN A 98 -13.74 2.77 -0.30
CA GLN A 98 -15.03 3.34 -0.75
C GLN A 98 -15.54 2.63 -2.01
N CYS A 99 -14.64 2.39 -2.97
CA CYS A 99 -14.97 1.64 -4.18
C CYS A 99 -15.40 0.20 -3.86
N GLY A 100 -14.68 -0.50 -2.99
CA GLY A 100 -14.92 -1.91 -2.71
C GLY A 100 -16.06 -2.22 -1.74
N PHE A 101 -16.35 -1.33 -0.80
CA PHE A 101 -17.27 -1.60 0.31
C PHE A 101 -18.49 -0.67 0.32
N GLU A 102 -18.36 0.54 -0.21
CA GLU A 102 -19.45 1.52 -0.24
C GLU A 102 -20.05 1.69 -1.65
N ASP A 103 -19.53 0.95 -2.64
CA ASP A 103 -19.84 1.11 -4.06
C ASP A 103 -19.79 2.59 -4.51
N SER A 104 -18.82 3.35 -3.97
CA SER A 104 -18.71 4.80 -4.12
C SER A 104 -17.25 5.28 -4.30
N GLY A 105 -17.03 6.59 -4.22
CA GLY A 105 -15.67 7.15 -4.13
C GLY A 105 -15.01 7.51 -5.47
N ALA A 106 -13.77 7.99 -5.36
CA ALA A 106 -13.06 8.64 -6.46
C ALA A 106 -12.74 7.70 -7.64
N LEU A 107 -12.50 6.41 -7.39
CA LEU A 107 -12.23 5.43 -8.44
C LEU A 107 -13.43 5.23 -9.39
N LEU A 108 -14.66 5.29 -8.87
CA LEU A 108 -15.87 5.12 -9.68
C LEU A 108 -16.35 6.43 -10.33
N THR A 109 -15.90 7.58 -9.84
CA THR A 109 -16.44 8.89 -10.24
C THR A 109 -15.46 9.74 -11.08
N ARG A 110 -14.15 9.53 -10.96
CA ARG A 110 -13.12 10.29 -11.72
C ARG A 110 -12.67 9.63 -13.01
N PHE A 111 -13.09 8.38 -13.24
CA PHE A 111 -12.75 7.61 -14.43
C PHE A 111 -14.01 7.32 -15.26
N PRO A 112 -13.86 7.01 -16.56
CA PRO A 112 -15.00 6.63 -17.39
C PRO A 112 -15.82 5.49 -16.77
N ALA A 113 -17.13 5.52 -16.97
CA ALA A 113 -18.01 4.49 -16.44
C ALA A 113 -17.55 3.09 -16.89
N GLY A 114 -17.42 2.17 -15.92
CA GLY A 114 -16.94 0.80 -16.15
C GLY A 114 -15.42 0.64 -16.22
N ALA A 115 -14.63 1.71 -16.08
CA ALA A 115 -13.16 1.60 -16.00
C ALA A 115 -12.67 0.92 -14.71
N TYR A 116 -13.45 1.05 -13.63
CA TYR A 116 -13.25 0.37 -12.36
C TYR A 116 -14.58 -0.15 -11.84
N THR A 117 -14.54 -1.27 -11.15
CA THR A 117 -15.69 -1.89 -10.51
C THR A 117 -15.45 -2.11 -9.01
N PRO A 118 -16.50 -2.12 -8.18
CA PRO A 118 -16.37 -2.49 -6.78
C PRO A 118 -15.71 -3.86 -6.55
N GLN A 119 -15.96 -4.82 -7.45
CA GLN A 119 -15.34 -6.14 -7.39
C GLN A 119 -13.81 -6.07 -7.53
N GLU A 120 -13.28 -5.29 -8.47
CA GLU A 120 -11.83 -5.11 -8.65
C GLU A 120 -11.21 -4.45 -7.42
N CYS A 121 -11.87 -3.46 -6.83
CA CYS A 121 -11.43 -2.81 -5.61
C CYS A 121 -11.40 -3.78 -4.41
N ARG A 122 -12.41 -4.66 -4.27
CA ARG A 122 -12.40 -5.74 -3.27
C ARG A 122 -11.26 -6.73 -3.50
N LYS A 123 -10.98 -7.11 -4.75
CA LYS A 123 -9.85 -7.99 -5.09
C LYS A 123 -8.51 -7.36 -4.72
N MET A 124 -8.38 -6.04 -4.92
CA MET A 124 -7.18 -5.31 -4.55
C MET A 124 -6.95 -5.31 -3.03
N LEU A 125 -7.99 -5.02 -2.25
CA LEU A 125 -7.93 -5.08 -0.79
C LEU A 125 -7.70 -6.51 -0.28
N HIS A 126 -8.21 -7.53 -0.97
CA HIS A 126 -8.00 -8.94 -0.60
C HIS A 126 -6.56 -9.40 -0.75
N VAL A 127 -5.90 -9.10 -1.86
CA VAL A 127 -4.48 -9.43 -2.01
C VAL A 127 -3.61 -8.65 -1.01
N MET A 128 -3.99 -7.42 -0.67
CA MET A 128 -3.34 -6.66 0.40
C MET A 128 -3.57 -7.28 1.78
N ALA A 129 -4.76 -7.82 2.05
CA ALA A 129 -5.08 -8.49 3.32
C ALA A 129 -4.34 -9.83 3.50
N ASN A 130 -3.91 -10.43 2.40
CA ASN A 130 -3.08 -11.63 2.38
C ASN A 130 -1.58 -11.34 2.51
N ASN A 131 -1.19 -10.09 2.73
CA ASN A 131 0.19 -9.75 3.06
C ASN A 131 0.56 -10.31 4.44
N ASN A 132 1.47 -11.28 4.44
CA ASN A 132 1.89 -12.06 5.60
C ASN A 132 2.99 -11.39 6.44
N VAL A 133 3.48 -10.20 6.04
CA VAL A 133 4.27 -9.37 6.93
C VAL A 133 3.38 -8.99 8.12
N ASP A 134 3.69 -9.55 9.28
CA ASP A 134 2.94 -9.39 10.51
C ASP A 134 3.68 -8.49 11.49
N ALA A 135 4.18 -7.36 10.98
CA ALA A 135 5.01 -6.39 11.68
C ALA A 135 4.52 -4.96 11.39
N LEU A 136 5.30 -3.95 11.78
CA LEU A 136 4.99 -2.52 11.55
C LEU A 136 3.61 -2.17 12.12
N LEU A 137 2.71 -1.54 11.35
CA LEU A 137 1.38 -1.16 11.86
C LEU A 137 0.56 -2.39 12.24
N LYS A 138 0.71 -3.52 11.54
CA LYS A 138 -0.06 -4.73 11.85
C LYS A 138 0.27 -5.29 13.24
N ALA A 139 1.46 -5.03 13.78
CA ALA A 139 1.83 -5.39 15.16
C ALA A 139 1.12 -4.53 16.23
N GLY A 140 0.50 -3.41 15.83
CA GLY A 140 -0.29 -2.55 16.72
C GLY A 140 -1.76 -2.96 16.88
N VAL A 141 -2.21 -4.06 16.27
CA VAL A 141 -3.57 -4.59 16.45
C VAL A 141 -3.56 -6.01 16.99
N PRO A 142 -4.64 -6.48 17.66
CA PRO A 142 -4.76 -7.86 18.08
C PRO A 142 -4.59 -8.85 16.93
N GLU A 143 -4.10 -10.05 17.26
CA GLU A 143 -4.04 -11.14 16.29
C GLU A 143 -5.45 -11.46 15.76
N GLY A 144 -5.53 -11.78 14.46
CA GLY A 144 -6.80 -12.07 13.79
C GLY A 144 -7.56 -10.84 13.27
N ILE A 145 -7.14 -9.62 13.61
CA ILE A 145 -7.64 -8.42 12.93
C ILE A 145 -7.16 -8.44 11.47
N THR A 146 -8.10 -8.36 10.53
CA THR A 146 -7.78 -8.25 9.12
C THR A 146 -7.20 -6.86 8.85
N VAL A 147 -6.04 -6.82 8.21
CA VAL A 147 -5.37 -5.58 7.79
C VAL A 147 -4.95 -5.74 6.35
N ALA A 148 -5.56 -4.97 5.45
CA ALA A 148 -5.16 -4.88 4.05
C ALA A 148 -4.04 -3.84 3.92
N HIS A 149 -2.78 -4.29 3.83
CA HIS A 149 -1.63 -3.40 3.93
C HIS A 149 -0.49 -3.71 2.96
N LYS A 150 0.38 -2.71 2.80
CA LYS A 150 1.66 -2.82 2.11
C LYS A 150 2.77 -2.16 2.92
N HIS A 151 3.93 -2.81 2.99
CA HIS A 151 5.15 -2.27 3.56
C HIS A 151 6.08 -1.73 2.45
N GLY A 152 6.90 -0.74 2.77
CA GLY A 152 7.99 -0.23 1.93
C GLY A 152 9.29 -0.30 2.72
N TRP A 153 10.37 -0.71 2.07
CA TRP A 153 11.63 -1.01 2.75
C TRP A 153 12.85 -0.63 1.92
N VAL A 154 13.64 0.30 2.43
CA VAL A 154 15.03 0.57 2.05
C VAL A 154 15.84 0.86 3.32
N ALA A 155 17.17 0.90 3.21
CA ALA A 155 18.08 0.96 4.35
C ALA A 155 17.80 2.11 5.35
N ASP A 156 17.36 3.27 4.85
CA ASP A 156 17.15 4.49 5.65
C ASP A 156 15.68 4.87 5.81
N THR A 157 14.76 4.13 5.16
CA THR A 157 13.35 4.52 5.07
C THR A 157 12.45 3.29 5.09
N HIS A 158 11.55 3.26 6.09
CA HIS A 158 10.52 2.24 6.19
C HIS A 158 9.14 2.90 6.10
N ALA A 159 8.21 2.24 5.41
CA ALA A 159 6.84 2.73 5.27
C ALA A 159 5.85 1.58 5.47
N ASN A 160 4.65 1.91 5.94
CA ASN A 160 3.55 0.97 5.97
C ASN A 160 2.24 1.74 5.86
N GLY A 161 1.35 1.30 4.98
CA GLY A 161 0.01 1.83 4.83
C GLY A 161 -0.99 0.70 4.75
N GLY A 162 -2.13 0.84 5.42
CA GLY A 162 -3.17 -0.18 5.39
C GLY A 162 -4.55 0.31 5.75
N VAL A 163 -5.52 -0.52 5.37
CA VAL A 163 -6.92 -0.47 5.80
C VAL A 163 -7.12 -1.52 6.88
N PHE A 164 -7.59 -1.10 8.04
CA PHE A 164 -7.78 -1.92 9.23
C PHE A 164 -9.26 -2.21 9.39
N PHE A 165 -9.62 -3.49 9.43
CA PHE A 165 -11.01 -3.92 9.58
C PHE A 165 -11.26 -4.33 11.03
N THR A 166 -11.85 -3.44 11.83
CA THR A 166 -11.89 -3.61 13.31
C THR A 166 -13.32 -3.61 13.87
N PRO A 167 -13.55 -4.22 15.04
CA PRO A 167 -14.89 -4.26 15.64
C PRO A 167 -15.52 -2.88 15.89
N GLY A 168 -14.70 -1.88 16.25
CA GLY A 168 -15.14 -0.52 16.55
C GLY A 168 -15.23 0.42 15.34
N GLY A 169 -14.87 -0.05 14.15
CA GLY A 169 -14.90 0.73 12.91
C GLY A 169 -13.66 0.50 12.06
N ASP A 170 -13.83 0.63 10.75
CA ASP A 170 -12.74 0.46 9.79
C ASP A 170 -12.02 1.81 9.60
N TYR A 171 -10.69 1.77 9.46
CA TYR A 171 -9.88 2.98 9.32
C TYR A 171 -8.66 2.78 8.43
N VAL A 172 -8.12 3.89 7.94
CA VAL A 172 -6.87 3.94 7.18
C VAL A 172 -5.77 4.56 8.05
N LEU A 173 -4.61 3.91 8.06
CA LEU A 173 -3.41 4.43 8.69
C LEU A 173 -2.22 4.25 7.75
N VAL A 174 -1.49 5.34 7.53
CA VAL A 174 -0.25 5.36 6.74
C VAL A 174 0.82 6.03 7.58
N MET A 175 2.00 5.44 7.57
CA MET A 175 3.18 5.96 8.24
C MET A 175 4.42 5.72 7.40
N LEU A 176 5.37 6.64 7.52
CA LEU A 176 6.70 6.55 6.94
C LEU A 176 7.70 7.09 7.95
N LEU A 177 8.78 6.35 8.18
CA LEU A 177 9.90 6.78 9.01
C LEU A 177 11.14 6.85 8.13
N HIS A 178 11.89 7.93 8.25
CA HIS A 178 13.18 8.10 7.61
C HIS A 178 14.24 8.46 8.66
N LYS A 179 15.39 7.80 8.58
CA LYS A 179 16.58 8.15 9.35
C LYS A 179 17.79 8.04 8.43
N PRO A 180 18.57 9.13 8.23
CA PRO A 180 19.69 9.12 7.32
C PRO A 180 20.65 7.95 7.58
N ILE A 181 21.17 7.36 6.51
CA ILE A 181 22.13 6.24 6.50
C ILE A 181 21.50 4.89 6.87
N TRP A 182 20.86 4.79 8.03
CA TRP A 182 20.30 3.53 8.51
C TRP A 182 19.18 3.76 9.52
N LEU A 183 17.99 3.22 9.22
CA LEU A 183 16.88 3.10 10.14
C LEU A 183 16.84 1.68 10.68
N GLU A 184 17.15 1.51 11.96
CA GLU A 184 17.20 0.17 12.56
C GLU A 184 15.77 -0.37 12.75
N PHE A 185 15.54 -1.64 12.43
CA PHE A 185 14.19 -2.17 12.38
C PHE A 185 13.62 -2.52 13.76
N GLU A 186 14.30 -3.36 14.54
CA GLU A 186 13.73 -3.99 15.74
C GLU A 186 13.58 -3.01 16.91
N GLY A 187 14.54 -2.10 17.05
CA GLY A 187 14.64 -1.12 18.13
C GLY A 187 14.13 0.27 17.79
N GLU A 188 14.03 0.65 16.50
CA GLU A 188 13.54 1.99 16.11
C GLU A 188 12.24 1.90 15.30
N SER A 189 12.24 1.25 14.14
CA SER A 189 11.10 1.28 13.24
C SER A 189 9.88 0.54 13.81
N LEU A 190 10.02 -0.75 14.09
CA LEU A 190 8.94 -1.61 14.54
C LEU A 190 8.17 -1.06 15.75
N PRO A 191 8.81 -0.69 16.87
CA PRO A 191 8.09 -0.19 18.04
C PRO A 191 7.34 1.11 17.75
N VAL A 192 7.89 2.02 16.95
CA VAL A 192 7.23 3.30 16.61
C VAL A 192 5.97 3.06 15.78
N PHE A 193 6.07 2.28 14.70
CA PHE A 193 4.90 1.92 13.88
C PHE A 193 3.83 1.22 14.71
N ALA A 194 4.23 0.23 15.51
CA ALA A 194 3.29 -0.59 16.27
C ALA A 194 2.60 0.21 17.38
N GLU A 195 3.31 1.08 18.11
CA GLU A 195 2.73 1.87 19.20
C GLU A 195 1.77 2.95 18.70
N VAL A 196 2.08 3.60 17.57
CA VAL A 196 1.14 4.54 16.93
C VAL A 196 -0.11 3.78 16.48
N SER A 197 0.04 2.63 15.81
CA SER A 197 -1.11 1.82 15.39
C SER A 197 -1.94 1.32 16.59
N ARG A 198 -1.30 0.89 17.68
CA ARG A 198 -1.99 0.48 18.92
C ARG A 198 -2.80 1.62 19.53
N THR A 199 -2.26 2.83 19.50
CA THR A 199 -2.96 4.03 19.99
C THR A 199 -4.22 4.30 19.16
N VAL A 200 -4.11 4.25 17.83
CA VAL A 200 -5.25 4.43 16.91
C VAL A 200 -6.27 3.30 17.08
N TYR A 201 -5.83 2.04 17.17
CA TYR A 201 -6.70 0.90 17.41
C TYR A 201 -7.50 1.04 18.70
N ASN A 202 -6.83 1.37 19.81
CA ASN A 202 -7.45 1.53 21.13
C ASN A 202 -8.44 2.70 21.16
N TRP A 203 -8.18 3.77 20.42
CA TRP A 203 -9.10 4.89 20.27
C TRP A 203 -10.43 4.44 19.65
N TYR A 204 -10.39 3.64 18.58
CA TYR A 204 -11.59 3.11 17.93
C TYR A 204 -12.22 1.92 18.67
N ASN A 205 -11.46 1.19 19.48
CA ASN A 205 -11.89 -0.03 20.16
C ASN A 205 -11.80 0.10 21.71
N PRO A 206 -12.44 1.09 22.35
CA PRO A 206 -12.30 1.33 23.79
C PRO A 206 -12.85 0.19 24.67
N GLY A 207 -13.75 -0.65 24.13
CA GLY A 207 -14.30 -1.82 24.82
C GLY A 207 -13.41 -3.06 24.80
N ALA A 208 -12.38 -3.10 23.95
CA ALA A 208 -11.44 -4.21 23.82
C ALA A 208 -10.04 -3.72 23.41
N PRO A 209 -9.39 -2.87 24.24
CA PRO A 209 -8.10 -2.30 23.89
C PRO A 209 -6.98 -3.35 23.90
N LEU A 210 -5.99 -3.15 23.03
CA LEU A 210 -4.72 -3.87 23.03
C LEU A 210 -3.77 -3.25 24.07
N ALA A 211 -3.37 -4.06 25.05
CA ALA A 211 -2.54 -3.63 26.18
C ALA A 211 -1.10 -3.25 25.77
N ALA A 212 -0.49 -4.01 24.88
CA ALA A 212 0.88 -3.81 24.39
C ALA A 212 0.99 -4.25 22.93
N ILE A 213 1.97 -3.71 22.20
CA ILE A 213 2.26 -4.13 20.83
C ILE A 213 2.66 -5.60 20.76
N ARG A 214 2.42 -6.23 19.61
CA ARG A 214 2.91 -7.58 19.32
C ARG A 214 4.38 -7.52 18.89
N ALA A 215 5.11 -8.62 19.07
CA ALA A 215 6.54 -8.71 18.76
C ALA A 215 6.86 -8.50 17.25
N GLY A 216 5.87 -8.69 16.39
CA GLY A 216 6.03 -8.59 14.94
C GLY A 216 6.72 -9.83 14.32
N LEU A 217 6.40 -10.13 13.07
CA LEU A 217 7.09 -11.16 12.28
C LEU A 217 7.19 -10.72 10.82
N ILE A 218 8.40 -10.71 10.28
CA ILE A 218 8.64 -10.56 8.83
C ILE A 218 9.09 -11.92 8.29
N PRO A 219 8.30 -12.56 7.41
CA PRO A 219 8.73 -13.80 6.77
C PRO A 219 9.95 -13.61 5.89
N GLU A 220 10.80 -14.65 5.81
CA GLU A 220 11.95 -14.67 4.91
C GLU A 220 11.50 -14.50 3.45
N ALA A 221 12.18 -13.65 2.69
CA ALA A 221 11.76 -13.28 1.33
C ALA A 221 11.59 -14.49 0.40
N ASN A 222 12.42 -15.52 0.54
CA ASN A 222 12.37 -16.75 -0.26
C ASN A 222 11.14 -17.64 0.05
N THR A 223 10.43 -17.40 1.15
CA THR A 223 9.20 -18.10 1.50
C THR A 223 7.96 -17.49 0.85
N CYS A 224 8.11 -16.35 0.17
CA CYS A 224 7.00 -15.65 -0.45
C CYS A 224 6.62 -16.28 -1.80
N GLN A 225 5.71 -17.26 -1.79
CA GLN A 225 5.30 -18.01 -2.99
C GLN A 225 3.77 -18.06 -3.10
N TYR A 226 3.21 -17.28 -4.03
CA TYR A 226 1.74 -17.17 -4.23
C TYR A 226 1.22 -17.77 -5.55
N ARG A 227 2.11 -18.26 -6.42
CA ARG A 227 1.78 -18.72 -7.78
C ARG A 227 0.62 -19.72 -7.84
N ASP A 228 0.54 -20.62 -6.85
CA ASP A 228 -0.49 -21.66 -6.76
C ASP A 228 -1.28 -21.61 -5.44
N SER A 229 -1.29 -20.44 -4.80
CA SER A 229 -2.03 -20.23 -3.54
C SER A 229 -3.55 -20.12 -3.79
N PRO A 230 -4.39 -20.42 -2.78
CA PRO A 230 -5.83 -20.13 -2.85
C PRO A 230 -6.15 -18.68 -3.22
N LEU A 231 -5.29 -17.74 -2.81
CA LEU A 231 -5.41 -16.34 -3.18
C LEU A 231 -5.37 -16.11 -4.71
N THR A 232 -4.54 -16.84 -5.46
CA THR A 232 -4.50 -16.69 -6.91
C THR A 232 -5.80 -17.19 -7.54
N GLN A 233 -6.41 -18.25 -6.99
CA GLN A 233 -7.71 -18.73 -7.43
C GLN A 233 -8.78 -17.66 -7.19
N ASP A 234 -8.85 -17.11 -5.98
CA ASP A 234 -9.76 -15.99 -5.62
C ASP A 234 -9.62 -14.79 -6.56
N LEU A 235 -8.38 -14.36 -6.86
CA LEU A 235 -8.14 -13.20 -7.71
C LEU A 235 -8.58 -13.42 -9.16
N THR A 236 -8.48 -14.66 -9.66
CA THR A 236 -8.88 -15.02 -11.03
C THR A 236 -10.35 -15.44 -11.15
N ASP A 237 -11.01 -15.77 -10.05
CA ASP A 237 -12.42 -16.17 -10.05
C ASP A 237 -13.34 -14.98 -10.39
N PRO A 238 -14.17 -15.04 -11.45
CA PRO A 238 -15.12 -13.99 -11.79
C PRO A 238 -16.26 -13.82 -10.78
N LEU A 239 -16.48 -14.79 -9.88
CA LEU A 239 -17.50 -14.75 -8.84
C LEU A 239 -16.99 -14.19 -7.51
N TRP A 240 -15.67 -14.27 -7.27
CA TRP A 240 -15.09 -13.78 -6.04
C TRP A 240 -15.28 -12.26 -5.91
N GLY A 241 -15.82 -11.82 -4.77
CA GLY A 241 -16.02 -10.41 -4.47
C GLY A 241 -17.12 -9.73 -5.30
N GLN A 242 -18.10 -10.46 -5.83
CA GLN A 242 -19.25 -9.81 -6.50
C GLN A 242 -20.14 -9.02 -5.54
N THR A 243 -20.28 -9.49 -4.30
CA THR A 243 -21.01 -8.80 -3.23
C THR A 243 -20.04 -8.30 -2.17
N ALA A 244 -20.30 -7.10 -1.65
CA ALA A 244 -19.55 -6.60 -0.50
C ALA A 244 -19.91 -7.44 0.75
N PRO A 245 -18.92 -7.79 1.59
CA PRO A 245 -19.20 -8.17 2.97
C PRO A 245 -19.95 -7.04 3.68
N ALA A 246 -20.75 -7.35 4.70
CA ALA A 246 -21.42 -6.33 5.49
C ALA A 246 -20.42 -5.33 6.09
N VAL A 247 -20.54 -4.06 5.71
CA VAL A 247 -19.72 -2.95 6.20
C VAL A 247 -20.07 -2.67 7.66
N ARG A 248 -19.08 -2.55 8.55
CA ARG A 248 -19.29 -2.32 10.00
C ARG A 248 -19.32 -0.84 10.41
N GLY A 249 -19.42 0.07 9.45
CA GLY A 249 -19.51 1.52 9.64
C GLY A 249 -18.86 2.31 8.50
N ASP A 250 -19.10 3.62 8.43
CA ASP A 250 -18.34 4.52 7.54
C ASP A 250 -16.85 4.50 7.94
N ILE A 251 -15.92 4.60 6.97
CA ILE A 251 -14.49 4.77 7.29
C ILE A 251 -14.34 5.97 8.22
N ILE A 252 -13.79 5.75 9.41
CA ILE A 252 -13.43 6.87 10.27
C ILE A 252 -12.03 7.32 9.87
N LYS A 253 -12.03 8.37 9.03
CA LYS A 253 -10.98 9.33 8.65
C LYS A 253 -9.51 8.90 8.85
N VAL A 254 -8.78 9.01 7.72
CA VAL A 254 -7.31 8.97 7.54
C VAL A 254 -6.58 9.57 8.75
N GLY A 255 -5.93 8.71 9.53
CA GLY A 255 -4.94 9.14 10.52
C GLY A 255 -3.60 9.35 9.81
N VAL A 256 -3.18 10.60 9.66
CA VAL A 256 -1.82 10.94 9.25
C VAL A 256 -1.02 11.12 10.54
N ALA A 257 -0.11 10.19 10.83
CA ALA A 257 0.87 10.39 11.89
C ALA A 257 2.14 11.00 11.27
N PRO A 258 2.61 12.18 11.74
CA PRO A 258 3.85 12.80 11.28
C PRO A 258 5.09 12.06 11.77
#